data_AF-A0A497NN33-F1
#
_entry.id   AF-A0A497NN33-F1
#
_cell.length_a   1.000
_cell.length_b   1.000
_cell.length_c   1.000
_cell.angle_alpha   90.00
_cell.angle_beta   90.00
_cell.angle_gamma   90.00
#
_symmetry.space_group_name_H-M   'P 1'
#
loop_
_entity.id
_entity.type
_entity.pdbx_description
1 polymer ?
#
loop_
_entity_poly.entity_id
_entity_poly.type
_entity_poly.pdbx_seq_one_letter_code
_entity_poly.pdbx_strand_id
1 'polypeptide(L)'
;MSENLVNEVQKRVQKIEGIICSFNVNIDVIHKLVEDELLNVLQRIYKNKMIDFTALPPTTIKSPEDFIACLIYVIHNEKTAEWIIENPEVNDWIKTNFKEYHVRIGGQAGN
;
A
#
# COMPACT_ATOMS: atom_id res chain seq x y z
N MET A 1 -23.55 18.92 -9.35
CA MET A 1 -24.43 17.73 -9.41
C MET A 1 -25.80 18.18 -8.93
N SER A 2 -26.89 17.99 -9.68
CA SER A 2 -28.19 18.53 -9.25
C SER A 2 -28.68 17.75 -8.03
N GLU A 3 -29.13 18.46 -7.00
CA GLU A 3 -29.67 17.91 -5.75
C GLU A 3 -30.80 16.89 -6.00
N ASN A 4 -31.50 17.05 -7.13
CA ASN A 4 -32.54 16.15 -7.61
C ASN A 4 -32.00 14.75 -7.99
N LEU A 5 -30.80 14.64 -8.58
CA LEU A 5 -30.21 13.36 -8.98
C LEU A 5 -29.80 12.51 -7.77
N VAL A 6 -29.18 13.12 -6.76
CA VAL A 6 -28.75 12.42 -5.54
C VAL A 6 -29.96 11.84 -4.79
N ASN A 7 -31.02 12.64 -4.66
CA ASN A 7 -32.26 12.21 -4.01
C ASN A 7 -32.93 11.03 -4.74
N GLU A 8 -32.90 11.03 -6.07
CA GLU A 8 -33.45 9.94 -6.86
C GLU A 8 -32.62 8.65 -6.74
N VAL A 9 -31.28 8.76 -6.77
CA VAL A 9 -30.38 7.61 -6.53
C VAL A 9 -30.65 7.00 -5.16
N GLN A 10 -30.74 7.82 -4.11
CA GLN A 10 -30.97 7.34 -2.75
C GLN A 10 -32.27 6.54 -2.64
N LYS A 11 -33.38 7.03 -3.23
CA LYS A 11 -34.67 6.32 -3.24
C LYS A 11 -34.61 4.96 -3.94
N ARG A 12 -33.75 4.81 -4.95
CA ARG A 12 -33.61 3.57 -5.71
C ARG A 12 -32.70 2.57 -5.00
N VAL A 13 -31.57 3.04 -4.45
CA VAL A 13 -30.63 2.19 -3.70
C VAL A 13 -31.31 1.55 -2.48
N GLN A 14 -32.18 2.29 -1.78
CA GLN A 14 -32.93 1.77 -0.63
C GLN A 14 -33.90 0.62 -0.96
N LYS A 15 -34.21 0.39 -2.24
CA LYS A 15 -35.11 -0.69 -2.69
C LYS A 15 -34.37 -1.98 -3.07
N ILE A 16 -33.04 -1.98 -3.01
CA ILE A 16 -32.24 -3.16 -3.33
C ILE A 16 -32.36 -4.16 -2.17
N GLU A 17 -32.83 -5.38 -2.46
CA GLU A 17 -33.09 -6.41 -1.44
C GLU A 17 -31.82 -7.09 -0.91
N GLY A 18 -30.72 -7.04 -1.67
CA GLY A 18 -29.44 -7.59 -1.24
C GLY A 18 -28.35 -7.42 -2.31
N ILE A 19 -27.09 -7.45 -1.86
CA ILE A 19 -25.90 -7.39 -2.71
C ILE A 19 -24.93 -8.48 -2.23
N ILE A 20 -24.33 -9.20 -3.17
CA ILE A 20 -23.23 -10.13 -2.89
C ILE A 20 -21.92 -9.41 -3.18
N CYS A 21 -21.05 -9.30 -2.18
CA CYS A 21 -19.70 -8.77 -2.32
C CYS A 21 -18.69 -9.91 -2.11
N SER A 22 -17.91 -10.22 -3.15
CA SER A 22 -16.85 -11.23 -3.10
C SER A 22 -15.72 -10.85 -4.08
N PHE A 23 -14.47 -11.29 -3.91
CA PHE A 23 -13.98 -12.25 -2.91
C PHE A 23 -12.96 -11.67 -1.93
N ASN A 24 -12.16 -10.69 -2.36
CA ASN A 24 -11.02 -10.24 -1.56
C ASN A 24 -11.49 -9.30 -0.44
N VAL A 25 -11.38 -9.80 0.78
CA VAL A 25 -11.47 -9.03 2.02
C VAL A 25 -10.16 -9.25 2.76
N ASN A 26 -9.49 -8.16 3.13
CA ASN A 26 -8.23 -8.23 3.86
C ASN A 26 -8.13 -7.08 4.87
N ILE A 27 -6.97 -6.94 5.52
CA ILE A 27 -6.67 -5.88 6.46
C ILE A 27 -5.65 -4.95 5.80
N ASP A 28 -6.03 -3.70 5.60
CA ASP A 28 -5.12 -2.64 5.17
C ASP A 28 -4.44 -2.06 6.42
N VAL A 29 -3.12 -2.25 6.53
CA VAL A 29 -2.27 -1.56 7.51
C VAL A 29 -1.63 -0.37 6.82
N ILE A 30 -2.03 0.83 7.20
CA ILE A 30 -1.52 2.08 6.64
C ILE A 30 -0.38 2.56 7.52
N HIS A 31 0.74 2.88 6.89
CA HIS A 31 1.87 3.58 7.47
C HIS A 31 2.03 4.95 6.79
N LYS A 32 2.29 5.99 7.58
CA LYS A 32 2.60 7.33 7.09
C LYS A 32 4.09 7.57 7.28
N LEU A 33 4.82 7.65 6.17
CA LEU A 33 6.25 7.99 6.18
C LEU A 33 6.46 9.32 6.90
N VAL A 34 7.40 9.35 7.84
CA VAL A 34 7.82 10.56 8.56
C VAL A 34 9.20 11.03 8.12
N GLU A 35 9.55 12.25 8.51
CA GLU A 35 10.86 12.84 8.22
C GLU A 35 12.00 11.91 8.70
N ASP A 36 13.06 11.83 7.89
CA ASP A 36 14.26 11.00 8.09
C ASP A 36 14.06 9.48 8.20
N GLU A 37 12.83 8.96 8.30
CA GLU A 37 12.57 7.53 8.48
C GLU A 37 13.16 6.68 7.35
N LEU A 38 12.86 7.06 6.11
CA LEU A 38 13.38 6.36 4.93
C LEU A 38 14.91 6.48 4.84
N LEU A 39 15.47 7.64 5.18
CA LEU A 39 16.92 7.86 5.22
C LEU A 39 17.59 6.93 6.26
N ASN A 40 17.02 6.84 7.46
CA ASN A 40 17.51 5.98 8.54
C ASN A 40 17.40 4.48 8.19
N VAL A 41 16.35 4.08 7.46
CA VAL A 41 16.21 2.71 6.94
C VAL A 41 17.29 2.42 5.89
N LEU A 42 17.49 3.34 4.93
CA LEU A 42 18.47 3.21 3.87
C LEU A 42 19.91 3.09 4.41
N GLN A 43 20.27 3.93 5.39
CA GLN A 43 21.60 3.87 6.02
C GLN A 43 21.86 2.52 6.69
N ARG A 44 20.84 1.92 7.33
CA ARG A 44 20.95 0.61 8.00
C ARG A 44 21.13 -0.54 7.01
N ILE A 45 20.37 -0.55 5.91
CA ILE A 45 20.46 -1.61 4.89
C ILE A 45 21.77 -1.50 4.13
N TYR A 46 22.09 -0.31 3.63
CA TYR A 46 23.12 -0.16 2.62
C TYR A 46 24.47 0.32 3.14
N LYS A 47 24.58 0.68 4.42
CA LYS A 47 25.85 1.03 5.10
C LYS A 47 26.72 1.98 4.26
N ASN A 48 26.11 3.01 3.66
CA ASN A 48 26.75 4.01 2.79
C ASN A 48 27.22 3.52 1.40
N LYS A 49 26.71 2.39 0.90
CA LYS A 49 26.91 2.02 -0.51
C LYS A 49 26.10 2.93 -1.44
N MET A 50 26.70 3.35 -2.56
CA MET A 50 25.97 4.01 -3.65
C MET A 50 25.06 3.01 -4.36
N ILE A 51 23.82 3.40 -4.61
CA ILE A 51 22.81 2.58 -5.26
C ILE A 51 22.11 3.41 -6.32
N ASP A 52 21.94 2.79 -7.48
CA ASP A 52 21.16 3.37 -8.55
C ASP A 52 19.67 3.04 -8.36
N PHE A 53 18.92 4.02 -7.87
CA PHE A 53 17.48 3.92 -7.69
C PHE A 53 16.70 4.26 -8.97
N THR A 54 17.37 4.52 -10.09
CA THR A 54 16.72 4.79 -11.39
C THR A 54 16.42 3.52 -12.18
N ALA A 55 16.97 2.37 -11.76
CA ALA A 55 16.66 1.08 -12.34
C ALA A 55 15.19 0.68 -12.11
N LEU A 56 14.64 -0.10 -13.04
CA LEU A 56 13.32 -0.70 -12.87
C LEU A 56 13.34 -1.64 -11.65
N PRO A 57 12.41 -1.50 -10.69
CA PRO A 57 12.36 -2.37 -9.52
C PRO A 57 11.89 -3.78 -9.92
N PRO A 58 12.10 -4.78 -9.04
CA PRO A 58 11.58 -6.13 -9.27
C PRO A 58 10.05 -6.15 -9.35
N THR A 59 9.51 -7.22 -9.95
CA THR A 59 8.05 -7.43 -10.06
C THR A 59 7.46 -8.12 -8.83
N THR A 60 8.28 -8.73 -7.97
CA THR A 60 7.88 -9.30 -6.67
C THR A 60 8.96 -9.01 -5.61
N ILE A 61 8.54 -8.92 -4.34
CA ILE A 61 9.41 -8.53 -3.22
C ILE A 61 9.88 -9.78 -2.48
N LYS A 62 11.21 -10.00 -2.44
CA LYS A 62 11.85 -11.16 -1.79
C LYS A 62 12.83 -10.78 -0.71
N SER A 63 13.24 -9.51 -0.67
CA SER A 63 14.19 -8.94 0.29
C SER A 63 13.76 -7.53 0.74
N PRO A 64 14.29 -7.03 1.88
CA PRO A 64 14.15 -5.62 2.26
C PRO A 64 14.64 -4.65 1.18
N GLU A 65 15.70 -5.01 0.46
CA GLU A 65 16.25 -4.24 -0.64
C GLU A 65 15.25 -4.12 -1.80
N ASP A 66 14.54 -5.19 -2.15
CA ASP A 66 13.48 -5.16 -3.15
C ASP A 66 12.34 -4.21 -2.73
N PHE A 67 11.91 -4.30 -1.48
CA PHE A 67 10.86 -3.43 -0.93
C PHE A 67 11.25 -1.96 -1.05
N ILE A 68 12.50 -1.62 -0.69
CA ILE A 68 13.02 -0.26 -0.77
C ILE A 68 13.17 0.22 -2.22
N ALA A 69 13.63 -0.64 -3.13
CA ALA A 69 13.68 -0.30 -4.55
C ALA A 69 12.29 0.02 -5.11
N CYS A 70 11.28 -0.81 -4.80
CA CYS A 70 9.89 -0.57 -5.18
C CYS A 70 9.33 0.73 -4.57
N LEU A 71 9.58 0.97 -3.28
CA LEU A 71 9.11 2.17 -2.57
C LEU A 71 9.72 3.45 -3.15
N ILE A 72 11.03 3.46 -3.39
CA ILE A 72 11.71 4.62 -3.98
C ILE A 72 11.22 4.85 -5.42
N TYR A 73 11.01 3.78 -6.18
CA TYR A 73 10.48 3.90 -7.53
C TYR A 73 9.12 4.62 -7.58
N VAL A 74 8.15 4.26 -6.71
CA VAL A 74 6.84 4.94 -6.69
C VAL A 74 6.91 6.38 -6.23
N ILE A 75 7.76 6.67 -5.23
CA ILE A 75 7.97 8.04 -4.74
C ILE A 75 8.60 8.89 -5.85
N HIS A 76 9.66 8.40 -6.48
CA HIS A 76 10.40 9.13 -7.52
C HIS A 76 9.55 9.39 -8.76
N ASN A 77 8.72 8.44 -9.15
CA ASN A 77 7.90 8.52 -10.36
C ASN A 77 6.48 9.06 -10.12
N GLU A 78 6.13 9.43 -8.89
CA GLU A 78 4.77 9.86 -8.50
C GLU A 78 3.68 8.86 -8.90
N LYS A 79 3.94 7.56 -8.69
CA LYS A 79 3.05 6.46 -9.08
C LYS A 79 2.45 5.76 -7.87
N THR A 80 1.40 4.99 -8.13
CA THR A 80 0.84 4.01 -7.19
C THR A 80 1.06 2.60 -7.74
N ALA A 81 1.39 1.65 -6.88
CA ALA A 81 1.57 0.26 -7.27
C ALA A 81 1.30 -0.68 -6.10
N GLU A 82 1.03 -1.94 -6.43
CA GLU A 82 0.86 -3.05 -5.50
C GLU A 82 1.82 -4.17 -5.90
N TRP A 83 2.56 -4.70 -4.93
CA TRP A 83 3.52 -5.77 -5.13
C TRP A 83 3.28 -6.91 -4.16
N ILE A 84 3.50 -8.14 -4.64
CA ILE A 84 3.42 -9.33 -3.81
C ILE A 84 4.75 -9.54 -3.08
N ILE A 85 4.67 -9.73 -1.77
CA ILE A 85 5.77 -10.17 -0.93
C ILE A 85 5.77 -11.70 -0.91
N GLU A 86 6.84 -12.33 -1.40
CA GLU A 86 6.98 -13.79 -1.45
C GLU A 86 7.76 -14.36 -0.26
N ASN A 87 8.54 -13.51 0.43
CA ASN A 87 9.31 -13.91 1.61
C ASN A 87 8.68 -13.36 2.90
N PRO A 88 8.14 -14.22 3.79
CA PRO A 88 7.55 -13.78 5.06
C PRO A 88 8.48 -12.96 5.95
N GLU A 89 9.80 -13.18 5.89
CA GLU A 89 10.77 -12.40 6.69
C GLU A 89 10.76 -10.92 6.32
N VAL A 90 10.42 -10.58 5.07
CA VAL A 90 10.29 -9.18 4.64
C VAL A 90 9.11 -8.52 5.34
N ASN A 91 8.00 -9.24 5.57
CA ASN A 91 6.86 -8.71 6.31
C ASN A 91 7.23 -8.39 7.77
N ASP A 92 7.97 -9.28 8.43
CA ASP A 92 8.45 -9.06 9.79
C ASP A 92 9.44 -7.88 9.86
N TRP A 93 10.29 -7.76 8.84
CA TRP A 93 11.18 -6.62 8.68
C TRP A 93 10.40 -5.30 8.49
N ILE A 94 9.35 -5.27 7.66
CA ILE A 94 8.49 -4.09 7.46
C ILE A 94 7.88 -3.66 8.80
N LYS A 95 7.25 -4.59 9.54
CA LYS A 95 6.62 -4.31 10.84
C LYS A 95 7.59 -3.76 11.88
N THR A 96 8.86 -4.16 11.80
CA THR A 96 9.92 -3.69 12.71
C THR A 96 10.40 -2.28 12.35
N ASN A 97 10.35 -1.90 11.07
CA ASN A 97 10.94 -0.65 10.57
C ASN A 97 9.92 0.46 10.31
N PHE A 98 8.67 0.12 10.05
CA PHE A 98 7.60 1.06 9.73
C PHE A 98 6.44 0.85 10.70
N LYS A 99 6.17 1.88 11.53
CA LYS A 99 5.14 1.78 12.56
C LYS A 99 3.74 1.90 11.97
N GLU A 100 2.84 1.01 12.35
CA GLU A 100 1.43 1.15 12.02
C GLU A 100 0.88 2.53 12.42
N TYR A 101 0.21 3.19 11.48
CA TYR A 101 -0.48 4.47 11.71
C TYR A 101 -1.99 4.28 11.83
N HIS A 102 -2.58 3.46 10.95
CA HIS A 102 -4.02 3.18 10.95
C HIS A 102 -4.30 1.81 10.35
N VAL A 103 -5.33 1.14 10.88
CA VAL A 103 -5.81 -0.15 10.38
C VAL A 103 -7.25 0.00 9.95
N ARG A 104 -7.58 -0.54 8.78
CA ARG A 104 -8.95 -0.55 8.25
C ARG A 104 -9.24 -1.84 7.50
N ILE A 105 -10.52 -2.06 7.17
CA ILE A 105 -10.90 -3.08 6.21
C ILE A 105 -10.29 -2.75 4.84
N GLY A 106 -9.77 -3.77 4.18
CA GLY A 106 -9.22 -3.68 2.85
C GLY A 106 -9.84 -4.72 1.91
N GLY A 107 -9.37 -4.72 0.67
CA GLY A 107 -9.92 -5.56 -0.40
C GLY A 107 -11.18 -4.94 -1.01
N GLN A 108 -11.47 -5.30 -2.26
CA GLN A 108 -12.57 -4.70 -3.03
C GLN A 108 -13.94 -5.15 -2.53
N ALA A 109 -14.03 -6.34 -1.96
CA ALA A 109 -15.29 -6.82 -1.38
C ALA A 109 -15.54 -6.27 0.03
N GLY A 110 -14.49 -5.80 0.71
CA GLY A 110 -14.59 -5.24 2.06
C GLY A 110 -14.81 -3.72 2.11
N ASN A 111 -14.39 -2.99 1.08
CA ASN A 111 -14.54 -1.53 0.95
C ASN A 111 -15.82 -1.14 0.22
#